data_AF-A0A958MCI0-F1
#
_entry.id   AF-A0A958MCI0-F1
#
_cell.length_a   1.000
_cell.length_b   1.000
_cell.length_c   1.000
_cell.angle_alpha   90.00
_cell.angle_beta   90.00
_cell.angle_gamma   90.00
#
_symmetry.space_group_name_H-M   'P 1'
#
loop_
_entity.id
_entity.type
_entity.pdbx_description
1 polymer ?
#
loop_
_entity_poly.entity_id
_entity_poly.type
_entity_poly.pdbx_seq_one_letter_code
_entity_poly.pdbx_strand_id
1 'polypeptide(L)' 'MIENIEIRNYKSIRELNLLLRPINILIGANGVGKSNFISFFELLKE' A
#
# COMPACT_ATOMS: atom_id res chain seq x y z
N MET A 1 -7.31 -10.91 10.73
CA MET A 1 -5.94 -10.51 10.31
C MET A 1 -6.04 -10.13 8.84
N ILE A 2 -5.46 -9.01 8.40
CA ILE A 2 -5.52 -8.63 6.98
C ILE A 2 -4.41 -9.40 6.25
N GLU A 3 -4.79 -10.26 5.32
CA GLU A 3 -3.85 -11.13 4.59
C GLU A 3 -3.53 -10.62 3.18
N ASN A 4 -4.47 -9.94 2.54
CA ASN A 4 -4.30 -9.40 1.19
C ASN A 4 -4.81 -7.97 1.11
N ILE A 5 -4.12 -7.15 0.31
CA ILE A 5 -4.52 -5.78 -0.03
C ILE A 5 -4.60 -5.64 -1.53
N GLU A 6 -5.75 -5.15 -1.99
CA GLU A 6 -5.96 -4.73 -3.36
C GLU A 6 -6.26 -3.24 -3.41
N ILE A 7 -5.49 -2.49 -4.21
CA ILE A 7 -5.67 -1.05 -4.41
C ILE A 7 -5.80 -0.80 -5.91
N ARG A 8 -6.84 -0.08 -6.32
CA ARG A 8 -7.03 0.37 -7.70
C ARG A 8 -7.28 1.88 -7.72
N ASN A 9 -6.61 2.58 -8.63
CA ASN A 9 -6.78 4.01 -8.90
C ASN A 9 -6.69 4.92 -7.65
N TYR A 10 -5.74 4.67 -6.75
CA TYR A 10 -5.52 5.47 -5.55
C TYR A 10 -4.24 6.30 -5.66
N LYS A 11 -4.37 7.63 -5.70
CA LYS A 11 -3.23 8.56 -5.88
C LYS A 11 -2.34 8.11 -7.05
N SER A 12 -1.05 7.85 -6.80
CA SER A 12 -0.11 7.37 -7.83
C SER A 12 -0.16 5.85 -8.07
N ILE A 13 -0.99 5.10 -7.34
CA ILE A 13 -1.12 3.65 -7.45
C ILE A 13 -2.28 3.34 -8.39
N ARG A 14 -1.95 2.95 -9.62
CA ARG A 14 -2.96 2.50 -10.60
C ARG A 14 -3.56 1.16 -10.22
N GLU A 15 -2.72 0.19 -9.87
CA GLU A 15 -3.11 -1.15 -9.45
C GLU A 15 -2.03 -1.74 -8.54
N LEU A 16 -2.44 -2.36 -7.44
CA LEU A 16 -1.59 -3.10 -6.52
C LEU A 16 -2.38 -4.28 -5.97
N ASN A 17 -1.79 -5.47 -5.99
CA ASN A 17 -2.28 -6.64 -5.28
C ASN A 17 -1.13 -7.22 -4.47
N LEU A 18 -1.25 -7.21 -3.15
CA LEU A 18 -0.15 -7.53 -2.23
C LEU A 18 -0.62 -8.40 -1.07
N LEU A 19 0.00 -9.57 -0.93
CA LEU A 19 -0.09 -10.39 0.25
C LEU A 19 0.74 -9.80 1.38
N LEU A 20 0.11 -9.56 2.53
CA LEU A 20 0.77 -9.05 3.72
C LEU A 20 1.38 -10.18 4.54
N ARG A 21 2.56 -9.90 5.10
CA ARG A 21 3.22 -10.72 6.13
C ARG A 21 3.20 -9.99 7.48
N PRO A 22 3.57 -10.66 8.59
CA PRO A 22 3.69 -10.01 9.88
C PRO A 22 4.65 -8.79 9.89
N ILE A 23 5.67 -8.81 9.03
CA ILE A 23 6.59 -7.69 8.79
C ILE A 23 6.71 -7.49 7.29
N ASN A 24 6.49 -6.26 6.81
CA ASN A 24 6.63 -5.88 5.41
C ASN A 24 7.59 -4.68 5.31
N ILE A 25 8.57 -4.76 4.41
CA ILE A 25 9.55 -3.70 4.18
C ILE A 25 9.32 -3.14 2.77
N LEU A 26 9.06 -1.83 2.67
CA LEU A 26 8.82 -1.15 1.40
C LEU A 26 10.13 -0.54 0.88
N ILE A 27 10.64 -1.07 -0.24
CA ILE A 27 11.90 -0.63 -0.87
C ILE A 27 11.61 -0.05 -2.26
N GLY A 28 12.35 0.99 -2.65
CA GLY A 28 12.29 1.57 -3.99
C GLY A 28 12.76 3.02 -4.01
N ALA A 29 12.89 3.59 -5.21
CA ALA A 29 13.30 4.99 -5.39
C ALA A 29 12.29 6.00 -4.79
N ASN A 30 12.74 7.24 -4.57
CA ASN A 30 11.86 8.33 -4.14
C ASN A 30 10.79 8.62 -5.21
N GLY A 31 9.56 8.91 -4.78
CA GLY A 31 8.44 9.20 -5.68
C GLY A 31 7.71 7.99 -6.27
N VAL A 32 8.21 6.75 -6.10
CA VAL A 32 7.59 5.53 -6.68
C VAL A 32 6.23 5.13 -6.06
N GLY A 33 5.74 5.87 -5.06
CA GLY A 33 4.42 5.61 -4.46
C GLY A 33 4.43 4.90 -3.10
N LYS A 34 5.59 4.67 -2.48
CA LYS A 34 5.69 4.06 -1.13
C LYS A 34 4.85 4.80 -0.08
N SER A 35 4.96 6.13 0.00
CA SER A 35 4.17 6.93 0.94
C SER A 35 2.68 6.91 0.62
N ASN A 36 2.29 6.76 -0.66
CA ASN A 36 0.89 6.61 -1.05
C ASN A 36 0.33 5.26 -0.58
N PHE A 37 1.11 4.18 -0.63
CA PHE A 37 0.70 2.90 -0.06
C PHE A 37 0.48 2.99 1.46
N ILE A 38 1.35 3.71 2.19
CA ILE A 38 1.14 3.92 3.63
C ILE A 38 -0.11 4.77 3.91
N SER A 39 -0.33 5.86 3.16
CA SER A 39 -1.51 6.72 3.37
C SER A 39 -2.83 6.04 3.05
N PHE A 40 -2.82 4.95 2.27
CA PHE A 40 -4.02 4.13 2.07
C PHE A 40 -4.53 3.53 3.39
N PHE A 41 -3.64 3.12 4.29
CA PHE A 41 -4.06 2.61 5.59
C PHE A 41 -4.64 3.69 6.50
N GLU A 42 -4.20 4.95 6.35
CA GLU A 42 -4.77 6.07 7.08
C GLU A 42 -6.22 6.32 6.69
N LEU A 43 -6.60 6.07 5.42
CA LEU A 43 -7.98 6.14 4.96
C LEU A 43 -8.88 5.08 5.60
N LEU A 44 -8.32 3.90 5.91
CA LEU A 44 -9.05 2.78 6.50
C LEU A 44 -9.16 2.86 8.03
N LYS A 45 -8.47 3.82 8.66
CA LYS A 45 -8.59 4.09 10.10
C LYS A 45 -9.84 4.93 10.35
N GLU A 46 -10.97 4.27 10.60
CA GLU A 46 -11.94 4.75 11.59
C GLU A 46 -11.64 4.14 12.95
#